data_AF-A0A7J9NVJ4-F1
#
_entry.id   AF-A0A7J9NVJ4-F1
#
_cell.length_a   1.000
_cell.length_b   1.000
_cell.length_c   1.000
_cell.angle_alpha   90.00
_cell.angle_beta   90.00
_cell.angle_gamma   90.00
#
_symmetry.space_group_name_H-M   'P 1'
#
loop_
_entity.id
_entity.type
_entity.pdbx_description
1 polymer ?
#
loop_
_entity_poly.entity_id
_entity_poly.type
_entity_poly.pdbx_seq_one_letter_code
_entity_poly.pdbx_strand_id
1 'polypeptide(L)' 'MRIITTSHKRLRDDDVREGYLYHIRGEDDNGEPYSVEKHVWVNHCYSVVLSEPIDFGDDNYMTLGMFAETYGIDLLQVV' A
#
# COMPACT_ATOMS: atom_id res chain seq x y z
N MET A 1 -9.72 9.07 2.68
CA MET A 1 -8.66 8.91 1.68
C MET A 1 -9.20 8.22 0.42
N ARG A 2 -8.62 8.51 -0.75
CA ARG A 2 -8.95 7.86 -2.03
C ARG A 2 -7.72 7.15 -2.61
N ILE A 3 -7.95 5.96 -3.20
CA ILE A 3 -6.98 5.30 -4.08
C ILE A 3 -7.02 5.97 -5.46
N ILE A 4 -5.86 6.44 -5.90
CA ILE A 4 -5.68 6.98 -7.26
C ILE A 4 -5.49 5.83 -8.25
N THR A 5 -4.59 4.90 -7.93
CA THR A 5 -4.34 3.71 -8.75
C THR A 5 -3.69 2.59 -7.95
N THR A 6 -3.81 1.37 -8.47
CA THR A 6 -3.10 0.18 -8.00
C THR A 6 -2.40 -0.51 -9.16
N SER A 7 -1.30 -1.21 -8.87
CA SER A 7 -0.56 -1.96 -9.87
C SER A 7 0.08 -3.20 -9.28
N HIS A 8 -0.03 -4.34 -9.97
CA HIS A 8 0.78 -5.52 -9.68
C HIS A 8 2.27 -5.31 -9.98
N LYS A 9 2.62 -4.28 -10.77
CA LYS A 9 4.01 -3.90 -10.98
C LYS A 9 4.50 -3.08 -9.80
N ARG A 10 5.80 -3.20 -9.51
CA ARG A 10 6.48 -2.27 -8.62
C ARG A 10 6.65 -0.94 -9.32
N LEU A 11 5.86 0.05 -8.93
CA LEU A 11 6.01 1.43 -9.35
C LEU A 11 7.20 2.07 -8.62
N ARG A 12 7.77 3.08 -9.23
CA ARG A 12 8.76 3.99 -8.65
C ARG A 12 8.16 5.38 -8.56
N ASP A 13 8.81 6.26 -7.80
CA ASP A 13 8.36 7.65 -7.68
C ASP A 13 8.23 8.35 -9.06
N ASP A 14 9.15 8.06 -9.99
CA ASP A 14 9.10 8.58 -11.37
C ASP A 14 7.90 8.08 -12.19
N ASP A 15 7.29 6.95 -11.81
CA ASP A 15 6.08 6.42 -12.46
C ASP A 15 4.80 7.13 -11.97
N VAL A 16 4.86 7.85 -10.85
CA VAL A 16 3.73 8.47 -10.18
C VAL A 16 3.69 9.97 -10.46
N ARG A 17 2.64 10.41 -11.18
CA ARG A 17 2.47 11.84 -11.53
C ARG A 17 1.83 12.67 -10.42
N GLU A 18 0.97 12.05 -9.62
CA GLU A 18 0.25 12.68 -8.53
C GLU A 18 -0.02 11.66 -7.41
N GLY A 19 -0.02 12.15 -6.17
CA GLY A 19 -0.28 11.33 -4.98
C GLY A 19 0.97 10.78 -4.30
N TYR A 20 0.75 9.80 -3.43
CA TYR A 20 1.74 9.20 -2.55
C TYR A 20 1.85 7.71 -2.83
N LEU A 21 3.04 7.24 -3.18
CA LEU A 21 3.33 5.84 -3.50
C LEU A 21 3.60 5.04 -2.23
N TYR A 22 2.91 3.91 -2.11
CA TYR A 22 3.16 2.88 -1.12
C TYR A 22 3.12 1.50 -1.78
N HIS A 23 3.53 0.49 -1.03
CA HIS A 23 3.57 -0.89 -1.50
C HIS A 23 2.83 -1.80 -0.53
N ILE A 24 2.11 -2.76 -1.10
CA ILE A 24 1.51 -3.85 -0.35
C ILE A 24 2.51 -4.99 -0.29
N ARG A 25 2.90 -5.35 0.93
CA ARG A 25 3.70 -6.53 1.23
C ARG A 25 2.76 -7.71 1.48
N GLY A 26 3.10 -8.85 0.91
CA GLY A 26 2.47 -10.13 1.20
C GLY A 26 3.07 -10.77 2.45
N GLU A 27 2.31 -11.66 3.07
CA GLU A 27 2.84 -12.53 4.12
C GLU A 27 3.99 -13.42 3.60
N ASP A 28 4.81 -13.93 4.52
CA ASP A 28 6.01 -14.69 4.16
C ASP A 28 5.71 -16.10 3.63
N ASP A 29 4.57 -16.69 4.03
CA ASP A 29 4.27 -18.09 3.75
C ASP A 29 3.51 -18.28 2.43
N ASN A 30 2.44 -17.51 2.17
CA ASN A 30 1.62 -17.66 0.96
C ASN A 30 1.58 -16.40 0.05
N GLY A 31 2.25 -15.31 0.44
CA GLY A 31 2.26 -14.06 -0.33
C GLY A 31 0.90 -13.34 -0.36
N GLU A 32 -0.04 -13.73 0.50
CA GLU A 32 -1.32 -13.03 0.65
C GLU A 32 -1.08 -11.58 1.11
N PRO A 33 -1.75 -10.57 0.52
CA PRO A 33 -1.63 -9.18 0.93
C PRO A 33 -1.82 -8.98 2.44
N TYR A 34 -0.85 -8.35 3.10
CA TYR A 34 -0.81 -8.27 4.57
C TYR A 34 -0.68 -6.85 5.11
N SER A 35 0.31 -6.09 4.63
CA SER A 35 0.63 -4.74 5.10
C SER A 35 0.81 -3.76 3.96
N VAL A 36 0.48 -2.50 4.20
CA VAL A 36 0.89 -1.36 3.38
C VAL A 36 2.12 -0.73 4.02
N GLU A 37 3.15 -0.46 3.23
CA GLU A 37 4.44 0.06 3.69
C GLU A 37 5.00 1.09 2.72
N LYS A 38 5.86 1.98 3.20
CA LYS A 38 6.54 2.97 2.34
C LYS A 38 7.52 2.32 1.38
N HIS A 39 8.25 1.30 1.83
CA HIS A 39 9.22 0.56 1.02
C HIS A 39 9.16 -0.92 1.35
N VAL A 40 8.89 -1.75 0.35
CA VAL A 40 8.84 -3.22 0.50
C VAL A 40 9.98 -3.85 -0.29
N TRP A 41 10.94 -4.50 0.37
CA TRP A 41 12.12 -5.08 -0.30
C TRP A 41 11.86 -6.48 -0.87
N VAL A 42 11.14 -7.30 -0.12
CA VAL A 42 10.76 -8.67 -0.46
C VAL A 42 9.26 -8.84 -0.34
N ASN A 43 8.70 -9.85 -1.00
CA ASN A 43 7.27 -10.18 -0.93
C ASN A 43 6.36 -9.00 -1.33
N HIS A 44 6.72 -8.29 -2.39
CA HIS A 44 5.85 -7.25 -2.96
C HIS A 44 4.68 -7.88 -3.70
N CYS A 45 3.46 -7.41 -3.41
CA CYS A 45 2.24 -7.84 -4.07
C CYS A 45 1.69 -6.74 -5.00
N TYR A 46 1.57 -5.52 -4.46
CA TYR A 46 0.97 -4.39 -5.20
C TYR A 46 1.69 -3.09 -4.89
N SER A 47 1.62 -2.15 -5.82
CA SER A 47 1.85 -0.73 -5.56
C SER A 47 0.50 -0.05 -5.46
N VAL A 48 0.35 0.87 -4.51
CA VAL A 48 -0.86 1.68 -4.33
C VAL A 48 -0.46 3.15 -4.30
N VAL A 49 -1.19 3.97 -5.04
CA VAL A 49 -1.01 5.42 -5.04
C VAL A 49 -2.22 6.05 -4.39
N LEU A 50 -1.99 6.88 -3.38
CA LEU A 50 -3.02 7.49 -2.56
C LEU A 50 -3.07 9.00 -2.76
N SER A 51 -4.26 9.58 -2.62
CA SER A 51 -4.46 11.02 -2.72
C SER A 51 -3.88 11.81 -1.55
N GLU A 52 -3.72 11.15 -0.41
CA GLU A 52 -3.27 11.71 0.86
C GLU A 52 -2.19 10.78 1.44
N PRO A 53 -1.24 11.28 2.24
CA PRO A 53 -0.22 10.43 2.83
C PRO A 53 -0.79 9.59 3.98
N ILE A 54 -0.26 8.38 4.14
CA ILE A 54 -0.44 7.56 5.35
C ILE A 54 0.47 8.12 6.46
N ASP A 55 -0.09 8.20 7.66
CA ASP A 55 0.64 8.36 8.90
C ASP A 55 0.83 6.98 9.52
N PHE A 56 2.08 6.51 9.57
CA PHE A 56 2.43 5.23 10.17
C PHE A 56 2.75 5.34 11.67
N GLY A 57 2.70 6.55 12.25
CA GLY A 57 3.18 6.78 13.61
C GLY A 57 4.68 6.49 13.73
N ASP A 58 5.04 5.68 14.73
CA ASP A 58 6.44 5.28 14.98
C ASP A 58 6.89 4.08 14.12
N ASP A 59 5.95 3.43 13.42
CA ASP A 59 6.21 2.29 12.54
C ASP A 59 6.46 2.74 11.09
N ASN A 60 6.90 1.81 10.23
CA ASN A 60 7.07 2.05 8.79
C ASN A 60 6.03 1.32 7.92
N TYR A 61 5.05 0.67 8.57
CA TYR A 61 4.01 -0.12 7.93
C TYR A 61 2.71 -0.08 8.73
N MET A 62 1.62 -0.47 8.08
CA MET A 62 0.30 -0.65 8.68
C MET A 62 -0.33 -1.92 8.12
N THR A 63 -1.00 -2.72 8.95
CA THR A 63 -1.73 -3.90 8.46
C THR A 63 -2.88 -3.46 7.55
N LEU A 64 -3.28 -4.30 6.59
CA LEU A 64 -4.39 -3.95 5.68
C LEU A 64 -5.71 -3.74 6.42
N GLY A 65 -5.96 -4.48 7.51
CA GLY A 65 -7.12 -4.26 8.37
C GLY A 65 -7.13 -2.85 8.98
N MET A 66 -6.01 -2.44 9.59
CA MET A 66 -5.87 -1.08 10.14
C MET A 66 -5.95 -0.02 9.05
N PHE A 67 -5.39 -0.27 7.87
CA PHE A 67 -5.44 0.66 6.74
C PHE A 67 -6.88 0.89 6.27
N ALA A 68 -7.66 -0.18 6.14
CA ALA A 68 -9.08 -0.09 5.80
C ALA A 68 -9.88 0.67 6.86
N GLU A 69 -9.69 0.33 8.14
CA GLU A 69 -10.42 0.94 9.26
C GLU A 69 -10.06 2.43 9.45
N THR A 70 -8.76 2.74 9.44
CA THR A 70 -8.25 4.10 9.72
C THR A 70 -8.63 5.09 8.63
N TYR A 71 -8.58 4.66 7.37
CA TYR A 71 -8.72 5.56 6.23
C TYR A 71 -10.01 5.36 5.42
N GLY A 72 -10.85 4.41 5.84
CA GLY A 72 -12.10 4.06 5.17
C GLY A 72 -11.86 3.48 3.77
N ILE A 73 -10.82 2.68 3.61
CA ILE A 73 -10.43 2.10 2.32
C ILE A 73 -11.10 0.74 2.11
N ASP A 74 -11.73 0.56 0.95
CA ASP A 74 -12.20 -0.74 0.51
C ASP A 74 -11.01 -1.56 -0.02
N LEU A 75 -10.67 -2.66 0.66
CA LEU A 75 -9.56 -3.52 0.28
C LEU A 75 -9.75 -4.16 -1.10
N LEU A 76 -10.98 -4.32 -1.59
CA LEU A 76 -11.24 -4.80 -2.95
C LEU A 76 -10.77 -3.82 -4.04
N GLN A 77 -10.47 -2.58 -3.67
CA GLN A 77 -9.85 -1.60 -4.58
C GLN A 77 -8.31 -1.66 -4.53
N VAL A 78 -7.75 -2.36 -3.53
CA VAL A 78 -6.31 -2.54 -3.32
C VAL A 78 -5.81 -3.82 -4.00
N VAL A 79 -6.53 -4.94 -3.83
CA VAL A 79 -6.12 -6.30 -4.26
C VAL A 79 -6.79 -6.79 -5.53
#